data_AF-A0A4V2ML48-F1
#
_entry.id   AF-A0A4V2ML48-F1
#
_cell.length_a   1.000
_cell.length_b   1.000
_cell.length_c   1.000
_cell.angle_alpha   90.00
_cell.angle_beta   90.00
_cell.angle_gamma   90.00
#
_symmetry.space_group_name_H-M   'P 1'
#
loop_
_entity.id
_entity.type
_entity.pdbx_description
1 polymer ?
#
loop_
_entity_poly.entity_id
_entity_poly.type
_entity_poly.pdbx_seq_one_letter_code
_entity_poly.pdbx_strand_id
1 'polypeptide(L)' 'MKKKITFAFIMAIFTTGIVTFAAISVNLGFTPSFLKIWLKSWGISYIVAIPAILIISPRVQLFVDYLFKDSDKNLIK' A
#
# COMPACT_ATOMS: atom_id res chain seq x y z
N MET A 1 2.54 22.08 -6.29
CA MET A 1 1.99 21.28 -5.18
C MET A 1 0.67 20.59 -5.56
N LYS A 2 -0.33 21.30 -6.10
CA LYS A 2 -1.63 20.74 -6.52
C LYS A 2 -1.53 19.48 -7.41
N LYS A 3 -0.69 19.50 -8.47
CA LYS A 3 -0.49 18.34 -9.37
C LYS A 3 0.05 17.08 -8.67
N LYS A 4 0.99 17.22 -7.72
CA LYS A 4 1.58 16.08 -6.99
C LYS A 4 0.56 15.41 -6.06
N ILE A 5 -0.26 16.22 -5.40
CA ILE A 5 -1.34 15.73 -4.52
C ILE A 5 -2.39 15.00 -5.36
N THR A 6 -2.88 15.60 -6.44
CA THR A 6 -3.85 14.96 -7.34
C THR A 6 -3.32 13.66 -7.94
N PHE A 7 -2.04 13.65 -8.37
CA PHE A 7 -1.40 12.43 -8.84
C PHE A 7 -1.36 11.35 -7.75
N ALA A 8 -0.94 11.69 -6.52
CA ALA A 8 -0.89 10.74 -5.42
C ALA A 8 -2.27 10.16 -5.08
N PHE A 9 -3.32 10.98 -5.05
CA PHE A 9 -4.70 10.51 -4.83
C PHE A 9 -5.17 9.55 -5.92
N ILE A 10 -4.96 9.90 -7.19
CA ILE A 10 -5.33 9.04 -8.34
C ILE A 10 -4.56 7.73 -8.28
N MET A 11 -3.24 7.79 -8.05
CA MET A 11 -2.40 6.60 -7.94
C MET A 11 -2.81 5.72 -6.75
N ALA A 12 -3.20 6.29 -5.62
CA ALA A 12 -3.67 5.55 -4.45
C ALA A 12 -4.97 4.79 -4.74
N ILE A 13 -5.90 5.39 -5.49
CA ILE A 13 -7.13 4.74 -5.97
C ILE A 13 -6.79 3.53 -6.84
N PHE A 14 -5.92 3.70 -7.84
CA PHE A 14 -5.55 2.61 -8.75
C PHE A 14 -4.79 1.49 -8.04
N THR A 15 -3.79 1.82 -7.23
CA THR A 15 -2.97 0.83 -6.53
C THR A 15 -3.80 0.00 -5.54
N THR A 16 -4.62 0.64 -4.71
CA THR A 16 -5.52 -0.08 -3.79
C THR A 16 -6.58 -0.90 -4.53
N GLY A 17 -7.12 -0.38 -5.64
CA GLY A 17 -8.08 -1.09 -6.48
C GLY A 17 -7.50 -2.37 -7.08
N ILE A 18 -6.30 -2.28 -7.68
CA ILE A 18 -5.61 -3.43 -8.30
C ILE A 18 -5.24 -4.48 -7.26
N VAL A 19 -4.65 -4.06 -6.13
CA VAL A 19 -4.23 -4.99 -5.06
C VAL A 19 -5.44 -5.72 -4.48
N THR A 20 -6.52 -5.01 -4.16
CA THR A 20 -7.74 -5.64 -3.63
C THR A 20 -8.46 -6.50 -4.66
N PHE A 21 -8.43 -6.11 -5.95
CA PHE A 21 -8.98 -6.91 -7.03
C PHE A 21 -8.24 -8.24 -7.16
N ALA A 22 -6.92 -8.21 -7.21
CA ALA A 22 -6.08 -9.41 -7.28
C ALA A 22 -6.25 -10.29 -6.03
N ALA A 23 -6.31 -9.68 -4.84
CA ALA A 23 -6.50 -10.43 -3.60
C ALA A 23 -7.85 -11.16 -3.60
N ILE A 24 -8.94 -10.48 -3.96
CA ILE A 24 -10.28 -11.09 -3.94
C ILE A 24 -10.46 -12.07 -5.10
N SER A 25 -9.87 -11.81 -6.28
CA SER A 25 -9.97 -12.74 -7.41
C SER A 25 -9.28 -14.07 -7.10
N VAL A 26 -8.14 -14.03 -6.41
CA VAL A 26 -7.43 -15.25 -6.00
C VAL A 26 -8.12 -15.96 -4.84
N ASN A 27 -8.67 -15.23 -3.86
CA ASN A 27 -9.25 -15.85 -2.65
C ASN A 27 -10.70 -16.33 -2.85
N LEU A 28 -11.52 -15.57 -3.57
CA LEU A 28 -12.96 -15.85 -3.73
C LEU A 28 -13.34 -16.32 -5.14
N GLY A 29 -12.49 -16.06 -6.14
CA GLY A 29 -12.85 -16.25 -7.54
C GLY A 29 -13.93 -15.28 -8.02
N PHE A 30 -14.34 -15.43 -9.28
CA PHE A 30 -15.35 -14.58 -9.91
C PHE A 30 -16.76 -15.09 -9.64
N THR A 31 -17.31 -14.75 -8.47
CA THR A 31 -18.71 -15.01 -8.11
C THR A 31 -19.63 -13.87 -8.56
N PRO A 32 -20.96 -14.05 -8.63
CA PRO A 32 -21.90 -12.96 -8.92
C PRO A 32 -21.82 -11.79 -7.93
N SER A 33 -21.35 -12.08 -6.70
CA SER A 33 -21.13 -11.08 -5.65
C SER A 33 -19.74 -10.44 -5.68
N PHE A 34 -18.85 -10.89 -6.58
CA PHE A 34 -17.45 -10.47 -6.64
C PHE A 34 -17.30 -8.95 -6.69
N LEU A 35 -17.97 -8.28 -7.63
CA LEU A 35 -17.88 -6.81 -7.76
C LEU A 35 -18.34 -6.08 -6.49
N LYS A 36 -19.38 -6.59 -5.82
CA LYS A 36 -19.91 -6.00 -4.59
C LYS A 36 -18.95 -6.17 -3.42
N ILE A 37 -18.36 -7.36 -3.29
CA ILE A 37 -17.35 -7.66 -2.26
C ILE A 37 -16.07 -6.87 -2.51
N TRP A 38 -15.64 -6.79 -3.77
CA TRP A 38 -14.48 -6.03 -4.20
C TRP A 38 -14.63 -4.53 -3.90
N LEU A 39 -15.72 -3.89 -4.33
CA LEU A 39 -15.96 -2.46 -4.06
C LEU A 39 -16.00 -2.16 -2.56
N LYS A 40 -16.65 -3.02 -1.76
CA LYS A 40 -16.70 -2.87 -0.30
C LYS A 40 -15.30 -2.97 0.32
N SER A 41 -14.55 -3.99 -0.07
CA SER A 41 -13.19 -4.23 0.45
C SER A 41 -12.22 -3.13 0.01
N TRP A 42 -12.34 -2.65 -1.23
CA TRP A 42 -11.55 -1.57 -1.78
C TRP A 42 -11.75 -0.27 -0.98
N GLY A 43 -12.99 0.13 -0.72
CA GLY A 43 -13.28 1.32 0.09
C GLY A 43 -12.73 1.24 1.52
N ILE A 44 -12.89 0.08 2.17
CA ILE A 44 -12.34 -0.14 3.52
C ILE A 44 -10.80 -0.12 3.49
N SER A 45 -10.19 -0.79 2.51
CA SER A 45 -8.73 -0.85 2.37
C SER A 45 -8.12 0.53 2.16
N TYR A 46 -8.77 1.39 1.36
CA TYR A 46 -8.30 2.76 1.16
C TYR A 46 -8.31 3.58 2.46
N ILE A 47 -9.38 3.50 3.25
CA ILE A 47 -9.50 4.20 4.54
C ILE A 47 -8.49 3.68 5.56
N VAL A 48 -8.23 2.37 5.58
CA VAL A 48 -7.28 1.74 6.51
C VAL A 48 -5.82 1.96 6.10
N ALA A 49 -5.53 2.01 4.80
CA ALA A 49 -4.17 2.18 4.28
C ALA A 49 -3.55 3.52 4.69
N ILE A 50 -4.32 4.61 4.71
CA ILE A 50 -3.83 5.94 5.08
C ILE A 50 -3.25 5.97 6.51
N PRO A 51 -4.00 5.63 7.58
CA PRO A 51 -3.47 5.61 8.94
C PRO A 51 -2.41 4.54 9.12
N ALA A 52 -2.53 3.38 8.44
CA ALA A 52 -1.50 2.36 8.48
C ALA A 52 -0.15 2.89 7.95
N ILE A 53 -0.14 3.56 6.80
CA ILE A 53 1.07 4.16 6.24
C ILE A 53 1.63 5.24 7.17
N LEU A 54 0.78 6.12 7.73
CA LEU A 54 1.26 7.17 8.64
C LEU A 54 1.93 6.61 9.90
N ILE A 55 1.42 5.51 10.45
CA ILE A 55 1.96 4.88 11.67
C ILE A 55 3.16 3.98 11.36
N ILE A 56 3.13 3.26 10.23
CA ILE A 56 4.14 2.24 9.87
C ILE A 56 5.34 2.88 9.15
N SER A 57 5.12 3.89 8.32
CA SER A 57 6.17 4.58 7.54
C SER A 57 7.40 4.96 8.36
N PRO A 58 7.30 5.67 9.51
CA PRO A 58 8.49 6.03 10.29
C PRO A 58 9.24 4.80 10.82
N ARG A 59 8.52 3.73 11.20
CA ARG A 59 9.16 2.50 11.68
C ARG A 59 9.87 1.75 10.57
N VAL A 60 9.27 1.69 9.38
CA VAL A 60 9.90 1.07 8.21
C VAL A 60 11.12 1.87 7.76
N GLN A 61 11.06 3.20 7.79
CA GLN A 61 12.22 4.06 7.50
C GLN A 61 13.38 3.75 8.47
N LEU A 62 13.11 3.70 9.78
CA LEU A 62 14.14 3.36 10.77
C LEU A 62 14.73 1.96 10.56
N PHE A 63 13.91 0.99 10.16
CA PHE A 63 14.36 -0.38 9.89
C PHE A 63 15.20 -0.47 8.61
N VAL A 64 14.78 0.21 7.54
CA VAL A 64 15.53 0.32 6.29
C VAL A 64 16.86 1.02 6.54
N ASP A 65 16.85 2.15 7.25
CA ASP A 65 18.06 2.89 7.61
C ASP A 65 19.01 2.01 8.43
N TYR A 66 18.50 1.21 9.37
CA TYR A 66 19.32 0.25 10.12
C TYR A 66 19.97 -0.80 9.21
N LEU A 67 19.20 -1.43 8.31
CA LEU A 67 19.71 -2.44 7.38
C LEU A 67 20.80 -1.90 6.45
N PHE A 68 20.66 -0.68 5.96
CA PHE A 68 21.62 -0.08 5.03
C PHE A 68 22.79 0.62 5.74
N LYS A 69 22.62 1.05 7.00
CA LYS A 69 23.70 1.61 7.83
C LYS A 69 24.78 0.59 8.17
N ASP A 70 24.45 -0.69 8.26
CA ASP A 70 25.42 -1.77 8.45
C ASP A 70 26.21 -2.11 7.18
N SER A 71 25.64 -1.89 5.99
CA SER A 71 26.36 -2.05 4.72
C SER A 71 27.48 -1.04 4.54
N ASP A 72 27.26 0.22 4.94
CA ASP A 72 28.26 1.29 4.82
C ASP A 72 29.41 1.15 5.84
N LYS A 73 29.12 0.59 7.02
CA LYS A 73 30.14 0.35 8.06
C LYS A 73 31.09 -0.82 7.75
N ASN A 74 30.65 -1.81 6.97
CA ASN A 74 31.49 -2.95 6.58
C ASN A 74 32.37 -2.67 5.34
N LEU A 75 32.12 -1.57 4.61
CA LEU A 75 32.95 -1.17 3.47
C LEU A 75 34.16 -0.29 3.87
N ILE A 76 34.16 0.25 5.10
CA ILE A 76 35.20 1.15 5.61
C ILE A 76 36.09 0.45 6.67
N LYS A 77 35.85 -0.83 6.95
CA LYS A 77 36.62 -1.63 7.92
C LYS A 77 37.44 -2.70 7.20
#